data_AF-A0A969Y070-F1
#
_entry.id   AF-A0A969Y070-F1
#
_cell.length_a   1.000
_cell.length_b   1.000
_cell.length_c   1.000
_cell.angle_alpha   90.00
_cell.angle_beta   90.00
_cell.angle_gamma   90.00
#
_symmetry.space_group_name_H-M   'P 1'
#
loop_
_entity.id
_entity.type
_entity.pdbx_description
1 polymer ?
#
loop_
_entity_poly.entity_id
_entity_poly.type
_entity_poly.pdbx_seq_one_letter_code
_entity_poly.pdbx_strand_id
1 'polypeptide(L)'
;MKRLMLTAVVLAAAAIAVGGEVRVYTPDNAPAAPKLEDLPLRTSVSQYGITWTFAEPARVGQFVNGDYYVVGPVTIVAIDPAPRYGAEVADEELDAVEKQLSKGSVFKVDHRIRNGSMLNPPAAQQAAYDSGIRNWFRPALTARLPIAMKGGDSLVSTISLAVGEEIRSPYNGHRANPPVRRGQGDASPVRAAAVLTCMDAPQPADALRPSFYGTDKTVYLARNLKRDLLRSLPRPKGICRKPGYSAANHPPSDPPRAENLPKIEFWTRVFQRPWVNPGFFGFEQPMENMPHYGQWVGQAMSMGGLMLMCDYTPAEKEPLL
;
A
#
# COMPACT_ATOMS: atom_id res chain seq x y z
N MET A 1 44.46 -21.40 -1.76
CA MET A 1 43.57 -20.37 -1.19
C MET A 1 42.45 -20.08 -2.18
N LYS A 2 41.32 -20.79 -2.08
CA LYS A 2 40.12 -20.55 -2.90
C LYS A 2 39.06 -19.92 -2.00
N ARG A 3 38.63 -18.70 -2.34
CA ARG A 3 37.57 -17.97 -1.63
C ARG A 3 36.24 -18.68 -1.85
N LEU A 4 35.60 -19.09 -0.76
CA LEU A 4 34.22 -19.58 -0.74
C LEU A 4 33.31 -18.35 -0.84
N MET A 5 32.60 -18.19 -1.96
CA MET A 5 31.47 -17.25 -2.04
C MET A 5 30.25 -17.95 -1.46
N LEU A 6 29.74 -17.45 -0.32
CA LEU A 6 28.41 -17.80 0.17
C LEU A 6 27.39 -17.01 -0.66
N THR A 7 26.70 -17.69 -1.56
CA THR A 7 25.53 -17.15 -2.25
C THR A 7 24.34 -17.24 -1.29
N ALA A 8 23.93 -16.12 -0.71
CA ALA A 8 22.69 -16.04 0.06
C ALA A 8 21.51 -16.11 -0.92
N VAL A 9 20.77 -17.22 -0.89
CA VAL A 9 19.52 -17.37 -1.63
C VAL A 9 18.42 -16.66 -0.85
N VAL A 10 18.09 -15.44 -1.26
CA VAL A 10 16.89 -14.73 -0.79
C VAL A 10 15.68 -15.36 -1.50
N LEU A 11 14.97 -16.23 -0.80
CA LEU A 11 13.67 -16.75 -1.24
C LEU A 11 12.63 -15.63 -1.08
N ALA A 12 12.40 -14.87 -2.15
CA ALA A 12 11.25 -13.99 -2.25
C ALA A 12 9.97 -14.85 -2.30
N ALA A 13 9.29 -15.02 -1.16
CA ALA A 13 7.97 -15.62 -1.12
C ALA A 13 6.97 -14.64 -1.76
N ALA A 14 6.74 -14.78 -3.06
CA ALA A 14 5.57 -14.22 -3.70
C ALA A 14 4.34 -14.91 -3.09
N ALA A 15 3.56 -14.19 -2.28
CA ALA A 15 2.26 -14.65 -1.85
C ALA A 15 1.37 -14.81 -3.09
N ILE A 16 1.24 -16.07 -3.55
CA ILE A 16 0.27 -16.45 -4.57
C ILE A 16 -1.10 -16.23 -3.94
N ALA A 17 -1.85 -15.26 -4.45
CA ALA A 17 -3.28 -15.20 -4.22
C ALA A 17 -3.87 -16.50 -4.77
N VAL A 18 -4.27 -17.40 -3.87
CA VAL A 18 -4.95 -18.64 -4.25
C VAL A 18 -6.24 -18.24 -4.96
N GLY A 19 -6.39 -18.69 -6.21
CA GLY A 19 -7.53 -18.41 -7.07
C GLY A 19 -8.84 -19.05 -6.57
N GLY A 20 -9.38 -18.48 -5.49
CA GLY A 20 -10.79 -18.67 -5.13
C GLY A 20 -11.68 -17.78 -6.01
N GLU A 21 -12.87 -18.28 -6.32
CA GLU A 21 -13.93 -17.49 -6.95
C GLU A 21 -14.23 -16.27 -6.05
N VAL A 22 -14.26 -15.07 -6.65
CA VAL A 22 -14.49 -13.82 -5.90
C VAL A 22 -15.90 -13.82 -5.32
N ARG A 23 -16.01 -13.97 -3.99
CA ARG A 23 -17.29 -14.04 -3.29
C ARG A 23 -17.82 -12.64 -2.99
N VAL A 24 -19.02 -12.36 -3.47
CA VAL A 24 -19.76 -11.11 -3.15
C VAL A 24 -20.66 -11.33 -1.95
N TYR A 25 -20.49 -10.49 -0.93
CA TYR A 25 -21.29 -10.55 0.29
C TYR A 25 -22.48 -9.59 0.23
N THR A 26 -23.64 -10.07 0.68
CA THR A 26 -24.92 -9.37 0.82
C THR A 26 -25.51 -9.66 2.20
N PRO A 27 -26.57 -8.95 2.63
CA PRO A 27 -27.25 -9.28 3.89
C PRO A 27 -27.76 -10.73 3.93
N ASP A 28 -28.18 -11.28 2.79
CA ASP A 28 -28.74 -12.62 2.68
C ASP A 28 -27.71 -13.75 2.86
N ASN A 29 -26.42 -13.47 2.61
CA ASN A 29 -25.34 -14.46 2.71
C ASN A 29 -24.24 -14.05 3.71
N ALA A 30 -24.59 -13.19 4.67
CA ALA A 30 -23.69 -12.59 5.63
C ALA A 30 -22.86 -13.64 6.41
N PRO A 31 -21.51 -13.63 6.28
CA PRO A 31 -20.67 -14.49 7.10
C PRO A 31 -20.67 -14.04 8.56
N ALA A 32 -20.74 -15.02 9.46
CA ALA A 32 -20.37 -14.83 10.86
C ALA A 32 -18.86 -14.58 10.98
N ALA A 33 -18.45 -13.92 12.06
CA ALA A 33 -17.04 -13.91 12.45
C ALA A 33 -16.60 -15.35 12.80
N PRO A 34 -15.41 -15.80 12.37
CA PRO A 34 -14.88 -17.09 12.80
C PRO A 34 -14.60 -17.07 14.30
N LYS A 35 -14.52 -18.24 14.93
CA LYS A 35 -14.04 -18.31 16.31
C LYS A 35 -12.54 -18.03 16.35
N LEU A 36 -12.03 -17.64 17.51
CA LEU A 36 -10.61 -17.30 17.66
C LEU A 36 -9.70 -18.48 17.33
N GLU A 37 -10.09 -19.68 17.76
CA GLU A 37 -9.38 -20.94 17.55
C GLU A 37 -9.34 -21.38 16.08
N ASP A 38 -10.29 -20.91 15.27
CA ASP A 38 -10.39 -21.22 13.83
C ASP A 38 -9.41 -20.39 13.00
N LEU A 39 -8.94 -19.24 13.52
CA LEU A 39 -7.93 -18.44 12.84
C LEU A 39 -6.57 -19.15 12.86
N PRO A 40 -5.83 -19.17 11.74
CA PRO A 40 -4.50 -19.76 11.72
C PRO A 40 -3.58 -19.08 12.73
N LEU A 41 -2.88 -19.89 13.52
CA LEU A 41 -1.83 -19.44 14.42
C LEU A 41 -0.52 -19.34 13.63
N ARG A 42 0.09 -18.15 13.57
CA ARG A 42 1.28 -17.89 12.76
C ARG A 42 2.35 -17.17 13.57
N THR A 43 3.62 -17.47 13.29
CA THR A 43 4.78 -16.77 13.86
C THR A 43 5.11 -15.46 13.15
N SER A 44 4.64 -15.30 11.91
CA SER A 44 4.84 -14.09 11.12
C SER A 44 3.75 -13.93 10.05
N VAL A 45 3.66 -12.73 9.49
CA VAL A 45 2.85 -12.42 8.30
C VAL A 45 3.66 -11.55 7.35
N SER A 46 3.54 -11.82 6.05
CA SER A 46 4.23 -11.09 4.99
C SER A 46 3.23 -10.46 4.03
N GLN A 47 3.39 -9.16 3.76
CA GLN A 47 2.55 -8.42 2.84
C GLN A 47 3.36 -7.34 2.11
N TYR A 48 3.24 -7.27 0.79
CA TYR A 48 3.88 -6.26 -0.07
C TYR A 48 5.40 -6.11 0.13
N GLY A 49 6.09 -7.23 0.40
CA GLY A 49 7.53 -7.26 0.63
C GLY A 49 7.95 -6.91 2.07
N ILE A 50 6.99 -6.71 2.97
CA ILE A 50 7.23 -6.46 4.40
C ILE A 50 6.78 -7.68 5.19
N THR A 51 7.63 -8.19 6.06
CA THR A 51 7.32 -9.30 6.98
C THR A 51 7.40 -8.82 8.42
N TRP A 52 6.35 -9.06 9.20
CA TRP A 52 6.37 -8.87 10.65
C TRP A 52 6.49 -10.21 11.35
N THR A 53 7.46 -10.36 12.25
CA THR A 53 7.65 -11.55 13.08
C THR A 53 7.21 -11.24 14.51
N PHE A 54 6.37 -12.11 15.07
CA PHE A 54 5.80 -11.96 16.40
C PHE A 54 6.69 -12.61 17.46
N ALA A 55 6.68 -12.07 18.68
CA ALA A 55 7.36 -12.65 19.84
C ALA A 55 6.82 -14.06 20.15
N GLU A 56 5.51 -14.22 20.01
CA GLU A 56 4.76 -15.47 20.15
C GLU A 56 3.82 -15.62 18.96
N PRO A 57 3.47 -16.85 18.53
CA PRO A 57 2.52 -17.05 17.46
C PRO A 57 1.19 -16.33 17.70
N ALA A 58 0.71 -15.55 16.73
CA ALA A 58 -0.53 -14.78 16.81
C ALA A 58 -1.64 -15.42 15.95
N ARG A 59 -2.90 -15.23 16.35
CA ARG A 59 -4.06 -15.60 15.52
C ARG A 59 -4.23 -14.55 14.42
N VAL A 60 -4.16 -14.99 13.17
CA VAL A 60 -4.13 -14.12 12.00
C VAL A 60 -5.40 -14.30 11.18
N GLY A 61 -6.05 -13.20 10.83
CA GLY A 61 -7.12 -13.17 9.83
C GLY A 61 -6.81 -12.19 8.70
N GLN A 62 -7.74 -12.08 7.75
CA GLN A 62 -7.66 -11.13 6.65
C GLN A 62 -8.98 -10.38 6.52
N PHE A 63 -8.88 -9.10 6.18
CA PHE A 63 -10.00 -8.29 5.73
C PHE A 63 -10.37 -8.65 4.29
N VAL A 64 -11.56 -8.22 3.84
CA VAL A 64 -12.07 -8.50 2.49
C VAL A 64 -11.15 -7.99 1.37
N ASN A 65 -10.39 -6.92 1.63
CA ASN A 65 -9.40 -6.35 0.70
C ASN A 65 -8.05 -7.10 0.70
N GLY A 66 -7.91 -8.16 1.52
CA GLY A 66 -6.72 -9.00 1.62
C GLY A 66 -5.67 -8.54 2.64
N ASP A 67 -5.84 -7.37 3.26
CA ASP A 67 -4.96 -6.89 4.33
C ASP A 67 -5.05 -7.80 5.56
N TYR A 68 -3.90 -8.06 6.19
CA TYR A 68 -3.84 -8.90 7.39
C TYR A 68 -4.25 -8.15 8.65
N TYR A 69 -4.91 -8.87 9.55
CA TYR A 69 -5.02 -8.48 10.96
C TYR A 69 -4.55 -9.60 11.88
N VAL A 70 -4.14 -9.22 13.08
CA VAL A 70 -3.90 -10.13 14.22
C VAL A 70 -4.94 -9.88 15.30
N VAL A 71 -5.27 -10.92 16.07
CA VAL A 71 -6.13 -10.79 17.26
C VAL A 71 -5.29 -10.88 18.53
N GLY A 72 -5.37 -9.87 19.41
CA GLY A 72 -4.76 -9.91 20.73
C GLY A 72 -4.40 -8.55 21.32
N PRO A 73 -3.60 -8.53 22.38
CA PRO A 73 -2.28 -7.92 22.33
C PRO A 73 -1.29 -8.82 21.57
N VAL A 74 -0.37 -8.23 20.81
CA VAL A 74 0.72 -8.91 20.08
C VAL A 74 1.99 -8.07 20.17
N THR A 75 3.15 -8.70 20.28
CA THR A 75 4.45 -7.99 20.20
C THR A 75 5.19 -8.38 18.93
N ILE A 76 5.59 -7.40 18.13
CA ILE A 76 6.44 -7.59 16.96
C ILE A 76 7.90 -7.43 17.38
N VAL A 77 8.73 -8.41 17.05
CA VAL A 77 10.14 -8.46 17.45
C VAL A 77 11.10 -8.32 16.27
N ALA A 78 10.64 -8.58 15.06
CA ALA A 78 11.42 -8.32 13.84
C ALA A 78 10.51 -7.84 12.71
N ILE A 79 11.07 -7.00 11.85
CA ILE A 79 10.48 -6.57 10.59
C ILE A 79 11.53 -6.81 9.50
N ASP A 80 11.11 -7.35 8.36
CA ASP A 80 11.96 -7.50 7.17
C ASP A 80 11.31 -6.77 5.98
N PRO A 81 12.02 -5.88 5.26
CA PRO A 81 13.40 -5.45 5.53
C PRO A 81 13.54 -4.70 6.87
N ALA A 82 14.67 -4.91 7.54
CA ALA A 82 14.90 -4.33 8.86
C ALA A 82 14.86 -2.78 8.83
N PRO A 83 14.20 -2.15 9.82
CA PRO A 83 14.32 -0.71 10.03
C PRO A 83 15.75 -0.40 10.45
N ARG A 84 16.36 0.61 9.82
CA ARG A 84 17.72 1.07 10.13
C ARG A 84 17.68 2.50 10.63
N TYR A 85 18.52 2.78 11.62
CA TYR A 85 18.52 4.06 12.32
C TYR A 85 19.92 4.61 12.51
N GLY A 86 20.04 5.94 12.62
CA GLY A 86 21.29 6.53 13.07
C GLY A 86 22.45 6.24 12.12
N ALA A 87 23.56 5.79 12.70
CA ALA A 87 24.79 5.43 11.98
C ALA A 87 24.66 4.17 11.10
N GLU A 88 23.58 3.38 11.23
CA GLU A 88 23.31 2.25 10.32
C GLU A 88 22.89 2.71 8.91
N VAL A 89 22.56 3.98 8.75
CA VAL A 89 22.27 4.62 7.46
C VAL A 89 23.49 5.45 7.07
N ALA A 90 24.26 4.94 6.12
CA ALA A 90 25.54 5.52 5.71
C ALA A 90 25.36 6.83 4.93
N ASP A 91 26.40 7.65 4.86
CA ASP A 91 26.38 8.95 4.15
C ASP A 91 26.11 8.77 2.64
N GLU A 92 26.53 7.65 2.07
CA GLU A 92 26.33 7.29 0.67
C GLU A 92 24.85 7.08 0.33
N GLU A 93 24.06 6.66 1.32
CA GLU A 93 22.62 6.39 1.18
C GLU A 93 21.75 7.64 1.28
N LEU A 94 22.34 8.79 1.59
CA LEU A 94 21.65 10.07 1.66
C LEU A 94 21.50 10.67 0.26
N ASP A 95 20.31 11.17 -0.05
CA ASP A 95 20.12 11.98 -1.25
C ASP A 95 20.74 13.38 -1.11
N ALA A 96 20.69 14.17 -2.19
CA ALA A 96 21.28 15.51 -2.22
C ALA A 96 20.68 16.46 -1.17
N VAL A 97 19.38 16.33 -0.87
CA VAL A 97 18.67 17.16 0.10
C VAL A 97 19.09 16.77 1.52
N GLU A 98 19.08 15.47 1.83
CA GLU A 98 19.55 14.95 3.13
C GLU A 98 21.00 15.38 3.40
N LYS A 99 21.88 15.31 2.38
CA LYS A 99 23.27 15.78 2.47
C LYS A 99 23.37 17.28 2.71
N GLN A 100 22.54 18.09 2.05
CA GLN A 100 22.52 19.54 2.24
C GLN A 100 22.05 19.91 3.66
N LEU A 101 20.99 19.27 4.16
CA LEU A 101 20.46 19.51 5.51
C LEU A 101 21.44 19.05 6.60
N SER A 102 22.24 18.02 6.32
CA SER A 102 23.29 17.54 7.23
C SER A 102 24.37 18.60 7.49
N LYS A 103 24.77 19.34 6.45
CA LYS A 103 25.81 20.40 6.55
C LYS A 103 25.38 21.57 7.44
N GLY A 104 24.08 21.86 7.49
CA GLY A 104 23.52 22.97 8.28
C GLY A 104 23.22 22.61 9.75
N SER A 105 23.62 21.43 10.22
CA SER A 105 23.32 20.90 11.58
C SER A 105 21.83 20.73 11.91
N VAL A 106 20.92 20.96 10.95
CA VAL A 106 19.47 20.77 11.09
C VAL A 106 19.11 19.28 11.09
N PHE A 107 19.77 18.51 10.22
CA PHE A 107 19.60 17.08 10.10
C PHE A 107 20.84 16.36 10.66
N LYS A 108 20.65 15.56 11.69
CA LYS A 108 21.74 14.89 12.42
C LYS A 108 21.72 13.38 12.12
N VAL A 109 22.83 12.70 12.42
CA VAL A 109 22.95 11.24 12.19
C VAL A 109 21.84 10.48 12.90
N ASP A 110 21.53 10.82 14.16
CA ASP A 110 20.46 10.21 14.97
C ASP A 110 19.04 10.37 14.39
N HIS A 111 18.84 11.33 13.48
CA HIS A 111 17.56 11.51 12.76
C HIS A 111 17.40 10.56 11.56
N ARG A 112 18.46 9.87 11.12
CA ARG A 112 18.40 9.02 9.92
C ARG A 112 17.53 7.79 10.15
N ILE A 113 16.64 7.53 9.20
CA ILE A 113 15.70 6.39 9.22
C ILE A 113 15.56 5.82 7.80
N ARG A 114 15.62 4.49 7.69
CA ARG A 114 15.18 3.70 6.53
C ARG A 114 14.25 2.58 6.99
N ASN A 115 13.30 2.20 6.15
CA ASN A 115 12.27 1.17 6.41
C ASN A 115 11.51 1.40 7.72
N GLY A 116 11.27 2.67 8.07
CA GLY A 116 10.66 3.05 9.33
C GLY A 116 9.21 2.59 9.42
N SER A 117 8.73 2.45 10.67
CA SER A 117 7.35 2.13 10.98
C SER A 117 6.71 3.19 11.88
N MET A 118 5.38 3.32 11.83
CA MET A 118 4.60 4.17 12.73
C MET A 118 3.42 3.37 13.29
N LEU A 119 3.29 3.35 14.62
CA LEU A 119 2.14 2.80 15.32
C LEU A 119 1.07 3.90 15.41
N ASN A 120 -0.13 3.62 14.91
CA ASN A 120 -1.27 4.56 14.87
C ASN A 120 -0.84 5.94 14.34
N PRO A 121 -0.34 6.05 13.11
CA PRO A 121 0.07 7.33 12.55
C PRO A 121 -1.00 8.41 12.79
N PRO A 122 -0.60 9.65 13.11
CA PRO A 122 -1.56 10.72 13.31
C PRO A 122 -2.17 11.13 11.97
N ALA A 123 -3.44 11.55 11.97
CA ALA A 123 -4.05 12.23 10.84
C ALA A 123 -3.58 13.71 10.80
N ALA A 124 -2.27 13.90 10.75
CA ALA A 124 -1.58 15.18 10.74
C ALA A 124 -0.42 15.12 9.75
N GLN A 125 0.02 16.28 9.26
CA GLN A 125 1.11 16.43 8.28
C GLN A 125 2.49 16.04 8.86
N GLN A 126 2.65 14.78 9.26
CA GLN A 126 3.81 14.25 9.98
C GLN A 126 4.03 12.77 9.63
N ALA A 127 5.28 12.37 9.39
CA ALA A 127 5.65 11.00 9.09
C ALA A 127 7.06 10.65 9.60
N ALA A 128 7.34 9.36 9.84
CA ALA A 128 8.63 8.86 10.34
C ALA A 128 9.11 7.58 9.62
N TYR A 129 8.69 7.39 8.37
CA TYR A 129 9.02 6.21 7.58
C TYR A 129 10.43 6.25 7.00
N ASP A 130 10.88 7.44 6.57
CA ASP A 130 12.17 7.64 5.94
C ASP A 130 12.66 9.06 6.17
N SER A 131 13.95 9.23 6.48
CA SER A 131 14.51 10.56 6.75
C SER A 131 14.64 11.49 5.53
N GLY A 132 14.51 10.94 4.32
CA GLY A 132 14.44 11.73 3.08
C GLY A 132 13.07 12.37 2.85
N ILE A 133 12.08 12.13 3.71
CA ILE A 133 10.75 12.74 3.59
C ILE A 133 10.90 14.25 3.78
N ARG A 134 10.48 15.02 2.77
CA ARG A 134 10.53 16.49 2.80
C ARG A 134 9.39 17.06 3.65
N ASN A 135 9.68 18.15 4.38
CA ASN A 135 8.75 18.98 5.19
C ASN A 135 8.09 18.30 6.40
N TRP A 136 7.63 17.06 6.25
CA TRP A 136 6.76 16.37 7.19
C TRP A 136 7.48 15.34 8.06
N PHE A 137 8.79 15.15 7.88
CA PHE A 137 9.55 14.17 8.65
C PHE A 137 9.62 14.55 10.14
N ARG A 138 9.23 13.62 11.03
CA ARG A 138 9.26 13.76 12.49
C ARG A 138 9.80 12.46 13.10
N PRO A 139 11.12 12.33 13.34
CA PRO A 139 11.74 11.07 13.74
C PRO A 139 11.18 10.50 15.06
N ALA A 140 10.66 11.36 15.94
CA ALA A 140 10.03 10.96 17.20
C ALA A 140 8.77 10.09 17.04
N LEU A 141 8.13 10.06 15.86
CA LEU A 141 6.97 9.20 15.61
C LEU A 141 7.34 7.77 15.20
N THR A 142 8.64 7.45 15.09
CA THR A 142 9.06 6.12 14.67
C THR A 142 8.75 5.09 15.76
N ALA A 143 8.06 4.02 15.39
CA ALA A 143 7.88 2.85 16.24
C ALA A 143 9.14 1.98 16.14
N ARG A 144 9.78 1.71 17.29
CA ARG A 144 10.99 0.89 17.38
C ARG A 144 10.67 -0.48 17.94
N LEU A 145 11.38 -1.50 17.43
CA LEU A 145 11.27 -2.86 17.92
C LEU A 145 11.84 -3.01 19.35
N PRO A 146 11.27 -3.89 20.20
CA PRO A 146 10.00 -4.60 19.98
C PRO A 146 8.78 -3.67 20.06
N ILE A 147 7.79 -3.87 19.19
CA ILE A 147 6.58 -3.04 19.11
C ILE A 147 5.42 -3.83 19.71
N ALA A 148 4.93 -3.39 20.88
CA ALA A 148 3.70 -3.90 21.46
C ALA A 148 2.48 -3.27 20.77
N MET A 149 1.55 -4.11 20.34
CA MET A 149 0.26 -3.73 19.77
C MET A 149 -0.86 -4.32 20.63
N LYS A 150 -1.97 -3.60 20.75
CA LYS A 150 -3.22 -4.06 21.35
C LYS A 150 -4.38 -3.85 20.37
N GLY A 151 -5.53 -4.45 20.67
CA GLY A 151 -6.75 -4.20 19.89
C GLY A 151 -7.01 -2.70 19.73
N GLY A 152 -7.31 -2.30 18.49
CA GLY A 152 -7.44 -0.90 18.10
C GLY A 152 -6.17 -0.30 17.49
N ASP A 153 -5.03 -0.98 17.54
CA ASP A 153 -3.77 -0.48 16.95
C ASP A 153 -3.61 -0.85 15.46
N SER A 154 -2.93 0.01 14.71
CA SER A 154 -2.44 -0.28 13.37
C SER A 154 -0.97 0.10 13.25
N LEU A 155 -0.14 -0.81 12.76
CA LEU A 155 1.26 -0.55 12.44
C LEU A 155 1.41 -0.37 10.94
N VAL A 156 1.85 0.81 10.52
CA VAL A 156 2.27 1.06 9.13
C VAL A 156 3.78 0.88 9.06
N SER A 157 4.24 -0.08 8.28
CA SER A 157 5.66 -0.34 8.02
C SER A 157 5.97 -0.07 6.55
N THR A 158 7.23 0.28 6.26
CA THR A 158 7.61 0.74 4.93
C THR A 158 8.90 0.11 4.42
N ILE A 159 9.06 0.14 3.10
CA ILE A 159 10.33 -0.10 2.41
C ILE A 159 10.80 1.24 1.86
N SER A 160 12.03 1.61 2.16
CA SER A 160 12.69 2.79 1.61
C SER A 160 13.24 2.52 0.21
N LEU A 161 13.14 3.51 -0.67
CA LEU A 161 13.77 3.51 -1.99
C LEU A 161 15.26 3.82 -1.84
N ALA A 162 16.15 3.05 -2.46
CA ALA A 162 17.59 3.33 -2.44
C ALA A 162 17.96 4.51 -3.36
N VAL A 163 19.09 5.18 -3.10
CA VAL A 163 19.61 6.22 -4.00
C VAL A 163 19.94 5.61 -5.36
N GLY A 164 19.36 6.16 -6.42
CA GLY A 164 19.56 5.69 -7.79
C GLY A 164 18.61 4.57 -8.23
N GLU A 165 17.86 3.95 -7.31
CA GLU A 165 16.83 2.96 -7.64
C GLU A 165 15.68 3.62 -8.42
N GLU A 166 15.24 2.94 -9.49
CA GLU A 166 14.10 3.34 -10.31
C GLU A 166 12.90 2.45 -10.04
N ILE A 167 11.76 3.09 -9.78
CA ILE A 167 10.47 2.40 -9.67
C ILE A 167 9.43 3.13 -10.51
N ARG A 168 8.26 2.50 -10.68
CA ARG A 168 7.09 3.10 -11.33
C ARG A 168 5.92 3.15 -10.38
N SER A 169 5.23 4.28 -10.39
CA SER A 169 3.91 4.40 -9.77
C SER A 169 2.93 3.44 -10.46
N PRO A 170 1.97 2.84 -9.72
CA PRO A 170 0.90 2.04 -10.34
C PRO A 170 0.08 2.85 -11.34
N TYR A 171 0.04 4.19 -11.18
CA TYR A 171 -0.62 5.08 -12.13
C TYR A 171 -0.02 6.49 -12.11
N ASN A 172 0.18 7.08 -13.28
CA ASN A 172 0.58 8.49 -13.46
C ASN A 172 -0.03 9.11 -14.73
N GLY A 173 -1.29 8.77 -15.00
CA GLY A 173 -2.04 9.26 -16.14
C GLY A 173 -1.66 8.58 -17.45
N HIS A 174 -1.88 9.27 -18.56
CA HIS A 174 -1.59 8.79 -19.92
C HIS A 174 -0.15 9.12 -20.40
N ARG A 175 0.72 9.56 -19.50
CA ARG A 175 2.14 9.76 -19.81
C ARG A 175 2.81 8.40 -19.98
N ALA A 176 4.02 8.37 -20.54
CA ALA A 176 4.82 7.15 -20.77
C ALA A 176 5.26 6.39 -19.49
N ASN A 177 4.57 6.63 -18.37
CA ASN A 177 4.87 6.18 -17.03
C ASN A 177 6.37 6.24 -16.69
N PRO A 178 7.02 7.43 -16.72
CA PRO A 178 8.46 7.54 -16.52
C PRO A 178 8.88 7.02 -15.13
N PRO A 179 10.12 6.51 -14.99
CA PRO A 179 10.58 6.01 -13.71
C PRO A 179 10.76 7.18 -12.75
N VAL A 180 10.53 6.93 -11.46
CA VAL A 180 10.82 7.89 -10.40
C VAL A 180 11.96 7.37 -9.53
N ARG A 181 12.66 8.30 -8.87
CA ARG A 181 13.81 8.03 -8.01
C ARG A 181 13.75 8.92 -6.76
N ARG A 182 14.27 8.44 -5.63
CA ARG A 182 14.44 9.22 -4.40
C ARG A 182 15.16 10.53 -4.71
N GLY A 183 14.69 11.63 -4.13
CA GLY A 183 15.37 12.93 -4.21
C GLY A 183 15.25 13.63 -5.57
N GLN A 184 14.47 13.09 -6.51
CA GLN A 184 14.23 13.68 -7.84
C GLN A 184 12.80 14.25 -7.93
N GLY A 185 12.69 15.53 -8.29
CA GLY A 185 11.41 16.23 -8.38
C GLY A 185 10.63 16.14 -7.06
N ASP A 186 9.39 15.66 -7.16
CA ASP A 186 8.47 15.49 -6.03
C ASP A 186 8.39 14.04 -5.52
N ALA A 187 9.27 13.14 -5.97
CA ALA A 187 9.20 11.73 -5.62
C ALA A 187 9.43 11.49 -4.12
N SER A 188 8.63 10.60 -3.53
CA SER A 188 8.83 10.15 -2.15
C SER A 188 10.03 9.18 -2.06
N PRO A 189 10.81 9.21 -0.96
CA PRO A 189 11.76 8.15 -0.65
C PRO A 189 11.10 6.84 -0.21
N VAL A 190 9.78 6.80 0.00
CA VAL A 190 9.06 5.59 0.43
C VAL A 190 8.68 4.78 -0.81
N ARG A 191 9.20 3.56 -0.93
CA ARG A 191 8.93 2.67 -2.05
C ARG A 191 7.59 1.95 -1.91
N ALA A 192 7.38 1.30 -0.77
CA ALA A 192 6.17 0.52 -0.50
C ALA A 192 5.77 0.66 0.97
N ALA A 193 4.49 0.43 1.26
CA ALA A 193 3.99 0.35 2.63
C ALA A 193 3.00 -0.81 2.78
N ALA A 194 2.90 -1.35 3.99
CA ALA A 194 1.89 -2.31 4.38
C ALA A 194 1.36 -1.96 5.78
N VAL A 195 0.13 -2.36 6.05
CA VAL A 195 -0.55 -2.08 7.32
C VAL A 195 -0.90 -3.40 8.00
N LEU A 196 -0.40 -3.59 9.22
CA LEU A 196 -0.87 -4.66 10.09
C LEU A 196 -1.81 -4.07 11.12
N THR A 197 -3.04 -4.58 11.20
CA THR A 197 -4.03 -4.13 12.20
C THR A 197 -4.16 -5.14 13.34
N CYS A 198 -4.25 -4.67 14.57
CA CYS A 198 -4.52 -5.49 15.74
C CYS A 198 -5.98 -5.28 16.18
N MET A 199 -6.74 -6.37 16.22
CA MET A 199 -8.17 -6.39 16.54
C MET A 199 -8.40 -7.05 17.90
N ASP A 200 -9.43 -6.61 18.63
CA ASP A 200 -9.84 -7.26 19.90
C ASP A 200 -10.47 -8.64 19.68
N ALA A 201 -11.07 -8.86 18.50
CA ALA A 201 -11.76 -10.09 18.15
C ALA A 201 -11.62 -10.41 16.65
N PRO A 202 -11.80 -11.69 16.25
CA PRO A 202 -11.90 -12.07 14.86
C PRO A 202 -12.97 -11.26 14.12
N GLN A 203 -12.68 -10.94 12.86
CA GLN A 203 -13.58 -10.19 11.98
C GLN A 203 -14.25 -11.12 10.96
N PRO A 204 -15.51 -10.88 10.58
CA PRO A 204 -16.18 -11.65 9.53
C PRO A 204 -15.44 -11.48 8.19
N ALA A 205 -15.56 -12.48 7.31
CA ALA A 205 -14.81 -12.55 6.05
C ALA A 205 -15.11 -11.40 5.06
N ASP A 206 -16.12 -10.57 5.34
CA ASP A 206 -16.52 -9.41 4.55
C ASP A 206 -16.17 -8.07 5.23
N ALA A 207 -15.40 -8.08 6.33
CA ALA A 207 -14.96 -6.88 7.01
C ALA A 207 -13.93 -6.10 6.18
N LEU A 208 -14.16 -4.79 6.02
CA LEU A 208 -13.20 -3.85 5.44
C LEU A 208 -12.17 -3.46 6.50
N ARG A 209 -10.91 -3.30 6.09
CA ARG A 209 -9.85 -2.82 6.99
C ARG A 209 -10.25 -1.45 7.56
N PRO A 210 -10.27 -1.25 8.89
CA PRO A 210 -10.54 0.04 9.49
C PRO A 210 -9.41 1.05 9.17
N SER A 211 -9.63 2.33 9.49
CA SER A 211 -8.58 3.36 9.34
C SER A 211 -7.29 2.93 10.04
N PHE A 212 -6.14 3.10 9.40
CA PHE A 212 -4.84 2.90 10.05
C PHE A 212 -4.38 4.12 10.86
N TYR A 213 -5.13 5.22 10.80
CA TYR A 213 -4.86 6.43 11.58
C TYR A 213 -5.49 6.34 12.97
N GLY A 214 -4.80 6.90 13.97
CA GLY A 214 -5.31 6.99 15.34
C GLY A 214 -5.69 5.63 15.94
N THR A 215 -6.59 5.61 16.93
CA THR A 215 -7.05 4.38 17.61
C THR A 215 -8.54 4.08 17.44
N ASP A 216 -9.30 4.97 16.80
CA ASP A 216 -10.70 4.72 16.46
C ASP A 216 -10.78 3.77 15.25
N LYS A 217 -11.21 2.53 15.48
CA LYS A 217 -11.26 1.46 14.49
C LYS A 217 -12.69 1.05 14.20
N THR A 218 -13.42 1.90 13.48
CA THR A 218 -14.72 1.51 12.92
C THR A 218 -14.53 0.50 11.78
N VAL A 219 -15.09 -0.70 11.95
CA VAL A 219 -15.11 -1.74 10.92
C VAL A 219 -16.42 -1.67 10.14
N TYR A 220 -16.31 -1.45 8.83
CA TYR A 220 -17.44 -1.53 7.90
C TYR A 220 -17.49 -2.92 7.24
N LEU A 221 -18.66 -3.31 6.76
CA LEU A 221 -18.89 -4.66 6.21
C LEU A 221 -19.31 -4.56 4.75
N ALA A 222 -18.68 -5.33 3.87
CA ALA A 222 -18.96 -5.32 2.45
C ALA A 222 -20.42 -5.70 2.13
N ARG A 223 -21.07 -6.53 2.97
CA ARG A 223 -22.51 -6.82 2.86
C ARG A 223 -23.43 -5.60 2.92
N ASN A 224 -22.96 -4.49 3.51
CA ASN A 224 -23.74 -3.27 3.69
C ASN A 224 -23.51 -2.24 2.57
N LEU A 225 -22.65 -2.53 1.58
CA LEU A 225 -22.47 -1.63 0.44
C LEU A 225 -23.75 -1.60 -0.39
N LYS A 226 -24.23 -0.39 -0.69
CA LYS A 226 -25.45 -0.12 -1.47
C LYS A 226 -25.20 -0.31 -2.97
N ARG A 227 -24.90 -1.56 -3.37
CA ARG A 227 -24.55 -1.92 -4.75
C ARG A 227 -25.70 -1.67 -5.74
N ASP A 228 -26.94 -1.67 -5.26
CA ASP A 228 -28.16 -1.34 -6.00
C ASP A 228 -28.19 0.12 -6.48
N LEU A 229 -27.44 1.02 -5.87
CA LEU A 229 -27.30 2.41 -6.31
C LEU A 229 -26.33 2.57 -7.50
N LEU A 230 -25.50 1.56 -7.79
CA LEU A 230 -24.58 1.60 -8.91
C LEU A 230 -25.35 1.42 -10.23
N ARG A 231 -24.96 2.18 -11.25
CA ARG A 231 -25.49 2.00 -12.61
C ARG A 231 -24.85 0.79 -13.30
N SER A 232 -25.48 0.37 -14.40
CA SER A 232 -24.99 -0.62 -15.35
C SER A 232 -24.82 0.03 -16.72
N LEU A 233 -23.92 1.01 -16.81
CA LEU A 233 -23.63 1.72 -18.05
C LEU A 233 -22.89 0.78 -19.03
N PRO A 234 -23.16 0.87 -20.35
CA PRO A 234 -22.36 0.15 -21.34
C PRO A 234 -20.88 0.52 -21.21
N ARG A 235 -20.00 -0.49 -21.24
CA ARG A 235 -18.54 -0.25 -21.28
C ARG A 235 -18.18 0.66 -22.47
N PRO A 236 -17.29 1.65 -22.26
CA PRO A 236 -16.81 2.47 -23.37
C PRO A 236 -16.15 1.60 -24.45
N LYS A 237 -16.23 2.02 -25.71
CA LYS A 237 -15.40 1.44 -26.77
C LYS A 237 -14.06 2.18 -26.72
N GLY A 238 -12.97 1.48 -26.39
CA GLY A 238 -11.67 2.10 -26.19
C GLY A 238 -11.14 2.76 -27.46
N ILE A 239 -10.64 3.99 -27.37
CA ILE A 239 -10.02 4.65 -28.54
C ILE A 239 -8.72 3.92 -28.92
N CYS A 240 -8.50 3.69 -30.21
CA CYS A 240 -7.23 3.22 -30.73
C CYS A 240 -6.18 4.32 -30.55
N ARG A 241 -5.10 4.03 -29.80
CA ARG A 241 -4.04 5.00 -29.52
C ARG A 241 -2.78 4.64 -30.30
N LYS A 242 -2.59 5.26 -31.47
CA LYS A 242 -1.24 5.55 -31.95
C LYS A 242 -0.70 6.78 -31.21
N PRO A 243 0.61 6.89 -30.94
CA PRO A 243 1.20 8.10 -30.36
C PRO A 243 0.79 9.35 -31.16
N GLY A 244 0.24 10.37 -30.48
CA GLY A 244 -0.19 11.64 -31.09
C GLY A 244 -1.69 11.79 -31.36
N TYR A 245 -2.53 10.79 -31.10
CA TYR A 245 -3.99 10.86 -31.35
C TYR A 245 -4.79 11.32 -30.12
N SER A 246 -5.70 12.28 -30.33
CA SER A 246 -6.76 12.65 -29.37
C SER A 246 -8.10 12.01 -29.79
N ALA A 247 -9.03 11.84 -28.86
CA ALA A 247 -10.36 11.28 -29.13
C ALA A 247 -11.16 12.08 -30.19
N ALA A 248 -10.82 13.36 -30.40
CA ALA A 248 -11.45 14.22 -31.40
C ALA A 248 -11.02 13.91 -32.85
N ASN A 249 -9.89 13.23 -33.05
CA ASN A 249 -9.26 13.02 -34.36
C ASN A 249 -9.20 11.53 -34.77
N HIS A 250 -10.12 10.70 -34.26
CA HIS A 250 -10.13 9.27 -34.59
C HIS A 250 -10.60 9.06 -36.04
N PRO A 251 -9.77 8.51 -36.94
CA PRO A 251 -10.18 8.29 -38.32
C PRO A 251 -11.23 7.16 -38.36
N PRO A 252 -12.27 7.25 -39.22
CA PRO A 252 -13.27 6.19 -39.36
C PRO A 252 -12.69 4.82 -39.73
N SER A 253 -11.48 4.80 -40.32
CA SER A 253 -10.77 3.60 -40.75
C SER A 253 -10.12 2.79 -39.62
N ASP A 254 -10.08 3.31 -38.40
CA ASP A 254 -9.65 2.57 -37.22
C ASP A 254 -10.71 2.79 -36.15
N PRO A 255 -11.67 1.89 -35.92
CA PRO A 255 -12.74 2.14 -34.96
C PRO A 255 -12.26 1.92 -33.51
N PRO A 256 -12.85 2.61 -32.52
CA PRO A 256 -12.66 2.28 -31.11
C PRO A 256 -13.01 0.83 -30.82
N ARG A 257 -12.17 0.12 -30.04
CA ARG A 257 -12.33 -1.29 -29.70
C ARG A 257 -12.19 -1.51 -28.19
N ALA A 258 -12.99 -2.41 -27.63
CA ALA A 258 -13.06 -2.63 -26.19
C ALA A 258 -11.73 -3.17 -25.62
N GLU A 259 -10.99 -3.94 -26.41
CA GLU A 259 -9.67 -4.48 -26.06
C GLU A 259 -8.59 -3.42 -25.82
N ASN A 260 -8.82 -2.17 -26.27
CA ASN A 260 -7.90 -1.05 -26.08
C ASN A 260 -8.10 -0.32 -24.74
N LEU A 261 -9.16 -0.67 -23.98
CA LEU A 261 -9.33 -0.14 -22.63
C LEU A 261 -8.38 -0.85 -21.66
N PRO A 262 -7.82 -0.14 -20.66
CA PRO A 262 -7.24 -0.80 -19.50
C PRO A 262 -8.29 -1.72 -18.89
N LYS A 263 -7.92 -2.99 -18.73
CA LYS A 263 -8.81 -3.99 -18.13
C LYS A 263 -9.07 -3.64 -16.66
N ILE A 264 -10.14 -4.17 -16.09
CA ILE A 264 -10.52 -3.86 -14.70
C ILE A 264 -9.42 -4.27 -13.70
N GLU A 265 -8.66 -5.33 -14.01
CA GLU A 265 -7.56 -5.83 -13.19
C GLU A 265 -6.40 -4.83 -13.08
N PHE A 266 -6.20 -4.00 -14.12
CA PHE A 266 -5.24 -2.89 -14.03
C PHE A 266 -5.64 -1.93 -12.91
N TRP A 267 -6.92 -1.59 -12.83
CA TRP A 267 -7.44 -0.70 -11.79
C TRP A 267 -7.49 -1.38 -10.43
N THR A 268 -7.80 -2.68 -10.36
CA THR A 268 -7.67 -3.47 -9.13
C THR A 268 -6.27 -3.30 -8.54
N ARG A 269 -5.20 -3.43 -9.34
CA ARG A 269 -3.83 -3.24 -8.84
C ARG A 269 -3.57 -1.83 -8.29
N VAL A 270 -4.19 -0.79 -8.85
CA VAL A 270 -4.04 0.61 -8.40
C VAL A 270 -4.64 0.83 -7.01
N PHE A 271 -5.73 0.13 -6.68
CA PHE A 271 -6.42 0.22 -5.38
C PHE A 271 -6.02 -0.88 -4.38
N GLN A 272 -5.38 -1.95 -4.86
CA GLN A 272 -5.07 -3.14 -4.06
C GLN A 272 -4.17 -2.87 -2.85
N ARG A 273 -3.23 -1.92 -2.97
CA ARG A 273 -2.29 -1.60 -1.87
C ARG A 273 -2.82 -0.39 -1.09
N PRO A 274 -2.59 -0.32 0.23
CA PRO A 274 -3.05 0.80 1.05
C PRO A 274 -2.42 2.11 0.56
N TRP A 275 -3.27 3.10 0.32
CA TRP A 275 -2.86 4.47 0.04
C TRP A 275 -2.51 5.15 1.38
N VAL A 276 -1.25 5.52 1.55
CA VAL A 276 -0.71 6.11 2.78
C VAL A 276 -0.21 7.51 2.46
N ASN A 277 -0.84 8.54 3.04
CA ASN A 277 -0.54 9.94 2.74
C ASN A 277 -0.82 10.85 3.96
N PRO A 278 -0.13 10.66 5.11
CA PRO A 278 -0.30 11.51 6.28
C PRO A 278 0.14 12.97 6.04
N GLY A 279 1.08 13.19 5.13
CA GLY A 279 1.63 14.49 4.79
C GLY A 279 0.83 15.23 3.73
N PHE A 280 1.51 16.17 3.08
CA PHE A 280 0.97 17.01 2.03
C PHE A 280 1.94 17.05 0.85
N PHE A 281 1.42 17.22 -0.37
CA PHE A 281 2.15 17.06 -1.64
C PHE A 281 2.73 15.67 -1.94
N GLY A 282 2.55 14.68 -1.06
CA GLY A 282 2.89 13.28 -1.31
C GLY A 282 4.35 12.90 -1.11
N PHE A 283 5.14 13.71 -0.39
CA PHE A 283 6.55 13.43 -0.15
C PHE A 283 6.81 12.19 0.71
N GLU A 284 5.78 11.61 1.32
CA GLU A 284 5.81 10.40 2.13
C GLU A 284 4.96 9.25 1.57
N GLN A 285 4.37 9.44 0.39
CA GLN A 285 3.54 8.43 -0.25
C GLN A 285 4.37 7.21 -0.71
N PRO A 286 3.95 5.98 -0.39
CA PRO A 286 4.60 4.78 -0.90
C PRO A 286 4.38 4.67 -2.42
N MET A 287 5.45 4.88 -3.16
CA MET A 287 5.40 5.09 -4.60
C MET A 287 4.86 3.90 -5.41
N GLU A 288 5.01 2.66 -4.94
CA GLU A 288 4.45 1.46 -5.59
C GLU A 288 3.01 1.14 -5.17
N ASN A 289 2.50 1.80 -4.13
CA ASN A 289 1.19 1.52 -3.58
C ASN A 289 0.09 2.29 -4.29
N MET A 290 0.35 3.57 -4.57
CA MET A 290 -0.68 4.51 -4.96
C MET A 290 -0.22 5.44 -6.08
N PRO A 291 -1.14 6.06 -6.83
CA PRO A 291 -0.79 7.14 -7.74
C PRO A 291 -0.08 8.26 -6.97
N HIS A 292 1.05 8.74 -7.50
CA HIS A 292 1.76 9.88 -6.93
C HIS A 292 1.19 11.18 -7.43
N TYR A 293 1.15 12.23 -6.61
CA TYR A 293 0.59 13.55 -6.95
C TYR A 293 -0.96 13.58 -7.08
N GLY A 294 -1.57 14.64 -6.52
CA GLY A 294 -3.02 14.74 -6.34
C GLY A 294 -3.84 14.64 -7.64
N GLN A 295 -3.30 15.11 -8.76
CA GLN A 295 -3.95 14.97 -10.08
C GLN A 295 -4.17 13.49 -10.45
N TRP A 296 -3.17 12.64 -10.25
CA TRP A 296 -3.25 11.22 -10.64
C TRP A 296 -4.08 10.41 -9.65
N VAL A 297 -4.08 10.80 -8.37
CA VAL A 297 -5.01 10.25 -7.37
C VAL A 297 -6.45 10.53 -7.78
N GLY A 298 -6.80 11.78 -8.07
CA GLY A 298 -8.16 12.16 -8.49
C GLY A 298 -8.61 11.49 -9.78
N GLN A 299 -7.70 11.35 -10.76
CA GLN A 299 -8.00 10.63 -11.99
C GLN A 299 -8.19 9.12 -11.74
N ALA A 300 -7.37 8.49 -10.90
CA ALA A 300 -7.55 7.09 -10.55
C ALA A 300 -8.90 6.84 -9.87
N MET A 301 -9.28 7.67 -8.89
CA MET A 301 -10.60 7.62 -8.25
C MET A 301 -11.74 7.77 -9.25
N SER A 302 -11.61 8.72 -10.19
CA SER A 302 -12.60 8.93 -11.25
C SER A 302 -12.76 7.69 -12.15
N MET A 303 -11.64 7.05 -12.51
CA MET A 303 -11.64 5.84 -13.32
C MET A 303 -12.22 4.64 -12.57
N GLY A 304 -11.82 4.41 -11.31
CA GLY A 304 -12.39 3.36 -10.47
C GLY A 304 -13.89 3.52 -10.29
N GLY A 305 -14.35 4.74 -10.00
CA GLY A 305 -15.78 5.06 -9.90
C GLY A 305 -16.53 4.81 -11.21
N LEU A 306 -15.96 5.17 -12.36
CA LEU A 306 -16.55 4.85 -13.66
C LEU A 306 -16.66 3.34 -13.89
N MET A 307 -15.62 2.57 -13.55
CA MET A 307 -15.64 1.10 -13.69
C MET A 307 -16.75 0.48 -12.83
N LEU A 308 -16.95 0.95 -11.59
CA LEU A 308 -18.04 0.49 -10.72
C LEU A 308 -19.44 0.78 -11.31
N MET A 309 -19.57 1.79 -12.18
CA MET A 309 -20.82 2.18 -12.83
C MET A 309 -21.04 1.51 -14.19
N CYS A 310 -20.07 0.76 -14.71
CA CYS A 310 -20.20 0.00 -15.96
C CYS A 310 -20.84 -1.39 -15.71
N ASP A 311 -21.29 -2.03 -16.78
CA ASP A 311 -21.92 -3.38 -16.81
C ASP A 311 -20.96 -4.56 -16.54
N TYR A 312 -19.99 -4.37 -15.63
CA TYR A 312 -19.25 -5.48 -15.01
C TYR A 312 -20.15 -6.25 -14.05
N THR A 313 -19.94 -7.55 -13.95
CA THR A 313 -20.57 -8.39 -12.94
C THR A 313 -20.17 -7.94 -11.53
N PRO A 314 -20.99 -8.20 -10.50
CA PRO A 314 -20.62 -7.90 -9.12
C PRO A 314 -19.26 -8.48 -8.70
N ALA A 315 -18.96 -9.72 -9.14
CA ALA A 315 -17.68 -10.38 -8.86
C ALA A 315 -16.48 -9.68 -9.53
N GLU A 316 -16.63 -9.14 -10.74
CA GLU A 316 -15.58 -8.35 -11.39
C GLU A 316 -15.35 -7.00 -10.67
N LYS A 317 -16.39 -6.43 -10.05
CA LYS A 317 -16.30 -5.15 -9.32
C LYS A 317 -15.71 -5.31 -7.93
N GLU A 318 -15.93 -6.44 -7.27
CA GLU A 318 -15.58 -6.64 -5.86
C GLU A 318 -14.10 -6.33 -5.54
N PRO A 319 -13.10 -6.69 -6.37
CA PRO A 319 -11.70 -6.36 -6.08
C PRO A 319 -11.34 -4.87 -6.21
N LEU A 320 -12.24 -4.03 -6.72
CA LEU A 320 -12.08 -2.56 -6.70
C LEU A 320 -12.58 -1.91 -5.42
N LEU A 321 -13.30 -2.66 -4.56
CA LEU A 321 -13.96 -2.16 -3.35
C LEU A 321 -13.04 -2.24 -2.11
#